data_AF-A0A399UEZ0-F1
#
_entry.id   AF-A0A399UEZ0-F1
#
_cell.length_a   1.000
_cell.length_b   1.000
_cell.length_c   1.000
_cell.angle_alpha   90.00
_cell.angle_beta   90.00
_cell.angle_gamma   90.00
#
_symmetry.space_group_name_H-M   'P 1'
#
loop_
_entity.id
_entity.type
_entity.pdbx_description
1 polymer ?
#
loop_
_entity_poly.entity_id
_entity_poly.type
_entity_poly.pdbx_seq_one_letter_code
_entity_poly.pdbx_strand_id
1 'polypeptide(L)' 'MGAVIPFPRQPHAQSLIKHTATLNWLDRHGAAHRERHAAWTAREAARMAWNRARSMRETGEALTFRIDHRSQVIG' A
#
# COMPACT_ATOMS: atom_id res chain seq x y z
N MET A 1 -9.04 -7.04 52.61
CA MET A 1 -9.97 -7.11 51.46
C MET A 1 -9.45 -6.18 50.38
N GLY A 2 -8.84 -6.71 49.31
CA GLY A 2 -8.24 -5.90 48.25
C GLY A 2 -9.25 -5.61 47.15
N ALA A 3 -9.45 -4.33 46.84
CA ALA A 3 -10.31 -3.91 45.74
C ALA A 3 -9.68 -4.32 44.40
N VAL A 4 -10.38 -5.15 43.64
CA VAL A 4 -10.01 -5.49 42.26
C VAL A 4 -10.31 -4.28 41.39
N ILE A 5 -9.28 -3.54 40.99
CA ILE A 5 -9.42 -2.44 40.03
C ILE A 5 -9.60 -3.09 38.65
N PRO A 6 -10.76 -2.93 37.98
CA PRO A 6 -10.91 -3.45 36.62
C PRO A 6 -9.97 -2.68 35.69
N PHE A 7 -9.03 -3.40 35.06
CA PHE A 7 -8.25 -2.85 33.96
C PHE A 7 -9.23 -2.40 32.87
N PRO A 8 -9.23 -1.12 32.47
CA PRO A 8 -10.04 -0.69 31.34
C PRO A 8 -9.58 -1.47 30.12
N ARG A 9 -10.47 -2.34 29.61
CA ARG A 9 -10.24 -3.05 28.34
C ARG A 9 -10.09 -1.95 27.29
N GLN A 10 -8.91 -1.88 26.68
CA GLN A 10 -8.64 -0.94 25.59
C GLN A 10 -9.77 -1.07 24.56
N PRO A 11 -10.28 0.05 24.01
CA PRO A 11 -11.28 -0.01 22.96
C PRO A 11 -10.73 -0.91 21.85
N HIS A 12 -11.49 -1.96 21.60
CA HIS A 12 -11.43 -2.91 20.47
C HIS A 12 -10.50 -2.38 19.38
N ALA A 13 -9.39 -3.09 19.13
CA ALA A 13 -8.42 -2.75 18.09
C ALA A 13 -9.18 -2.31 16.84
N GLN A 14 -9.14 -1.01 16.54
CA GLN A 14 -9.68 -0.49 15.28
C GLN A 14 -8.94 -1.26 14.20
N SER A 15 -9.64 -2.11 13.45
CA SER A 15 -9.02 -2.93 12.43
C SER A 15 -8.22 -2.02 11.50
N LEU A 16 -6.90 -2.12 11.56
CA LEU A 16 -6.03 -1.26 10.79
C LEU A 16 -6.09 -1.75 9.35
N ILE A 17 -6.83 -1.03 8.49
CA ILE A 17 -6.92 -1.37 7.07
C ILE A 17 -5.63 -0.89 6.41
N LYS A 18 -4.78 -1.85 6.01
CA LYS A 18 -3.58 -1.55 5.23
C LYS A 18 -3.94 -1.61 3.76
N HIS A 19 -3.84 -0.46 3.09
CA HIS A 19 -4.04 -0.35 1.65
C HIS A 19 -2.73 -0.60 0.93
N THR A 20 -2.76 -1.43 -0.11
CA THR A 20 -1.58 -1.77 -0.91
C THR A 20 -1.87 -1.53 -2.37
N ALA A 21 -1.10 -0.65 -3.00
CA ALA A 21 -1.07 -0.50 -4.45
C ALA A 21 0.13 -1.27 -5.01
N THR A 22 -0.10 -2.10 -6.01
CA THR A 22 0.94 -2.85 -6.73
C THR A 22 1.12 -2.21 -8.09
N LEU A 23 2.34 -1.78 -8.39
CA LEU A 23 2.75 -1.27 -9.69
C LEU A 23 3.50 -2.39 -10.42
N ASN A 24 3.04 -2.76 -11.61
CA ASN A 24 3.71 -3.71 -12.50
C ASN A 24 4.09 -2.97 -13.79
N TRP A 25 5.30 -3.18 -14.32
CA TRP A 25 5.72 -2.57 -15.58
C TRP A 25 6.68 -3.47 -16.35
N LEU A 26 6.82 -3.18 -17.64
CA LEU A 26 7.88 -3.72 -18.48
C LEU A 26 8.94 -2.64 -18.68
N ASP A 27 10.20 -2.98 -18.42
CA ASP A 27 11.30 -2.09 -18.74
C ASP A 27 11.58 -2.03 -20.25
N ARG A 28 12.49 -1.15 -20.65
CA ARG A 28 12.91 -1.00 -22.05
C ARG A 28 13.58 -2.26 -22.65
N HIS A 29 14.01 -3.21 -21.82
CA HIS A 29 14.61 -4.48 -22.21
C HIS A 29 13.56 -5.61 -22.25
N GLY A 30 12.30 -5.32 -21.93
CA GLY A 30 11.20 -6.29 -21.90
C GLY A 30 11.14 -7.10 -20.60
N ALA A 31 11.93 -6.77 -19.57
CA ALA A 31 11.85 -7.45 -18.28
C ALA A 31 10.67 -6.93 -17.46
N ALA A 32 9.96 -7.86 -16.82
CA ALA A 32 8.81 -7.56 -15.98
C ALA A 32 9.26 -7.24 -14.54
N HIS A 33 8.78 -6.11 -14.03
CA HIS A 33 9.06 -5.62 -12.69
C HIS A 33 7.77 -5.43 -11.90
N ARG A 34 7.89 -5.53 -10.58
CA ARG A 34 6.77 -5.35 -9.65
C ARG A 34 7.24 -4.63 -8.39
N GLU A 35 6.50 -3.59 -8.02
CA GLU A 35 6.70 -2.80 -6.81
C GLU A 35 5.40 -2.71 -6.01
N ARG A 36 5.47 -2.75 -4.68
CA ARG A 36 4.30 -2.65 -3.79
C ARG A 36 4.44 -1.44 -2.89
N HIS A 37 3.42 -0.60 -2.86
CA HIS A 37 3.31 0.56 -1.99
C HIS A 37 2.20 0.33 -0.98
N ALA A 38 2.57 0.24 0.29
CA ALA A 38 1.62 0.12 1.37
C ALA A 38 1.43 1.46 2.08
N ALA A 39 0.18 1.82 2.35
CA ALA A 39 -0.19 3.00 3.12
C ALA A 39 -1.43 2.72 3.98
N TRP A 40 -1.68 3.59 4.95
CA TRP A 40 -2.86 3.53 5.80
C TRP A 40 -4.12 4.09 5.13
N THR A 41 -3.97 4.75 3.98
CA THR A 41 -5.08 5.20 3.15
C THR A 41 -4.93 4.73 1.70
N ALA A 42 -6.06 4.40 1.06
CA ALA A 42 -6.07 3.99 -0.35
C ALA A 42 -5.48 5.07 -1.27
N ARG A 43 -5.80 6.34 -0.97
CA ARG A 43 -5.35 7.49 -1.75
C ARG A 43 -3.82 7.63 -1.71
N GLU A 44 -3.20 7.43 -0.56
CA GLU A 44 -1.74 7.50 -0.45
C GLU A 44 -1.07 6.34 -1.17
N ALA A 45 -1.55 5.12 -1.00
CA ALA A 45 -1.00 3.95 -1.69
C ALA A 45 -1.06 4.14 -3.22
N ALA A 46 -2.20 4.57 -3.75
CA ALA A 46 -2.36 4.86 -5.18
C ALA A 46 -1.49 6.03 -5.64
N ARG A 47 -1.36 7.10 -4.84
CA ARG A 47 -0.52 8.26 -5.17
C ARG A 47 0.96 7.90 -5.24
N MET A 48 1.45 7.04 -4.34
CA MET A 48 2.82 6.55 -4.38
C MET A 48 3.10 5.76 -5.67
N ALA A 49 2.22 4.80 -6.00
CA ALA A 49 2.32 4.02 -7.23
C ALA A 49 2.26 4.91 -8.48
N TRP A 50 1.38 5.91 -8.50
CA TRP A 50 1.26 6.85 -9.61
C TRP A 50 2.49 7.73 -9.78
N ASN A 51 3.03 8.28 -8.70
CA ASN A 51 4.23 9.10 -8.75
C ASN A 51 5.43 8.31 -9.29
N ARG A 52 5.58 7.05 -8.89
CA ARG A 52 6.61 6.17 -9.43
C ARG A 52 6.39 5.88 -10.91
N ALA A 53 5.16 5.54 -11.32
CA ALA A 53 4.82 5.32 -12.72
C ALA A 53 5.08 6.55 -13.61
N ARG A 54 4.74 7.75 -13.11
CA ARG A 54 5.01 9.02 -13.79
C ARG A 54 6.50 9.25 -13.99
N SER A 55 7.29 9.06 -12.94
CA SER A 55 8.76 9.18 -13.02
C SER A 55 9.36 8.18 -14.02
N MET A 56 8.87 6.94 -14.08
CA MET A 56 9.31 5.95 -15.07
C MET A 56 8.96 6.35 -16.50
N ARG A 57 7.80 6.98 -16.70
CA ARG A 57 7.39 7.49 -18.02
C ARG A 57 8.28 8.65 -18.46
N GLU A 58 8.60 9.58 -17.56
CA GLU A 58 9.43 10.75 -17.85
C GLU A 58 10.90 10.36 -18.13
N THR A 59 11.41 9.31 -17.50
CA THR A 59 12.78 8.80 -17.68
C THR A 59 12.91 7.79 -18.84
N GLY A 60 11.80 7.31 -19.40
CA GLY A 60 11.80 6.25 -20.42
C GLY A 60 12.17 4.86 -19.87
N GLU A 61 12.10 4.67 -18.54
CA GLU A 61 12.41 3.41 -17.86
C GLU A 61 11.37 2.33 -18.17
N ALA A 62 10.11 2.72 -18.35
CA ALA A 62 8.99 1.81 -18.62
C ALA A 62 8.22 2.17 -19.89
N LEU A 63 7.97 1.15 -20.74
CA LEU A 63 7.16 1.29 -21.96
C LEU A 63 5.66 1.16 -21.69
N THR A 64 5.30 0.38 -20.67
CA THR A 64 3.91 0.14 -20.25
C THR A 64 3.90 -0.21 -18.76
N PHE A 65 2.89 0.30 -18.04
CA PHE A 65 2.69 0.02 -16.62
C PHE A 65 1.21 -0.20 -16.29
N ARG A 66 0.97 -0.93 -15.20
CA ARG A 66 -0.35 -1.22 -14.64
C ARG A 66 -0.30 -1.07 -13.12
N ILE A 67 -1.31 -0.41 -12.56
CA ILE A 67 -1.46 -0.26 -11.10
C ILE A 67 -2.69 -1.05 -10.66
N ASP A 68 -2.51 -2.00 -9.76
CA ASP A 68 -3.58 -2.77 -9.14
C ASP A 68 -3.67 -2.41 -7.65
N HIS A 69 -4.85 -2.02 -7.18
CA HIS A 69 -5.07 -1.65 -5.78
C HIS A 69 -5.77 -2.77 -5.02
N ARG A 70 -5.28 -3.11 -3.82
CA ARG A 70 -5.88 -4.08 -2.89
C ARG A 70 -5.93 -3.48 -1.49
N SER A 71 -7.02 -3.74 -0.78
CA SER A 71 -7.16 -3.37 0.64
C SER A 71 -7.18 -4.65 1.46
N GLN A 72 -6.37 -4.74 2.52
CA GLN A 72 -6.38 -5.86 3.44
C GLN A 72 -6.72 -5.34 4.84
N VAL A 73 -7.77 -5.93 5.44
CA VAL A 73 -8.08 -5.71 6.85
C VAL A 73 -7.06 -6.49 7.68
N ILE A 74 -6.29 -5.81 8.51
CA ILE A 74 -5.45 -6.46 9.53
C ILE A 74 -6.30 -6.52 10.79
N GLY A 75 -6.76 -7.72 11.14
CA GLY A 75 -7.50 -8.05 12.36
C GLY A 75 -6.65 -8.86 13.31
#